data_AF-A0A7V9ADP2-F1
#
_entry.id   AF-A0A7V9ADP2-F1
#
_cell.length_a   1.000
_cell.length_b   1.000
_cell.length_c   1.000
_cell.angle_alpha   90.00
_cell.angle_beta   90.00
_cell.angle_gamma   90.00
#
_symmetry.space_group_name_H-M   'P 1'
#
loop_
_entity.id
_entity.type
_entity.pdbx_description
1 polymer ?
#
loop_
_entity_poly.entity_id
_entity_poly.type
_entity_poly.pdbx_seq_one_letter_code
_entity_poly.pdbx_strand_id
1 'polypeptide(L)'
;MMVPLVTDAEKRKRRATIKHKRKLRGKKAKPLPPLRPGADQAFKEFKLVVYYDDTRRHRLVEGSQGDHEAAGRLMRRQAVRLRLDLADEKIGIVDGAPWIRKQVARQNLPLDALGLDFYHLAEHVHAARRVVFGEDDA
;
A
#
# COMPACT_ATOMS: atom_id res chain seq x y z
N MET A 1 -3.99 -0.64 -1.38
CA MET A 1 -3.61 -1.56 -2.50
C MET A 1 -3.56 -3.00 -2.00
N MET A 2 -3.85 -4.00 -2.84
CA MET A 2 -3.73 -5.41 -2.48
C MET A 2 -2.36 -5.97 -2.89
N VAL A 3 -1.65 -6.58 -1.95
CA VAL A 3 -0.33 -7.19 -2.18
C VAL A 3 -0.46 -8.71 -2.05
N PRO A 4 -0.03 -9.50 -3.06
CA PRO A 4 -0.03 -10.95 -2.96
C PRO A 4 1.02 -11.42 -1.94
N LEU A 5 0.63 -12.38 -1.12
CA LEU A 5 1.50 -13.00 -0.11
C LEU A 5 1.48 -14.52 -0.26
N VAL A 6 2.57 -15.16 0.15
CA VAL A 6 2.66 -16.63 0.13
C VAL A 6 2.04 -17.20 1.39
N THR A 7 0.96 -17.94 1.22
CA THR A 7 0.20 -18.55 2.31
C THR A 7 0.94 -19.71 2.97
N ASP A 8 0.52 -20.07 4.17
CA ASP A 8 1.00 -21.26 4.86
C ASP A 8 0.76 -22.55 4.07
N ALA A 9 -0.42 -22.67 3.44
CA ALA A 9 -0.77 -23.82 2.61
C ALA A 9 0.18 -23.96 1.40
N GLU A 10 0.46 -22.85 0.70
CA GLU A 10 1.41 -22.83 -0.41
C GLU A 10 2.83 -23.17 0.03
N LYS A 11 3.30 -22.62 1.16
CA LYS A 11 4.62 -22.96 1.71
C LYS A 11 4.72 -24.45 2.04
N ARG A 12 3.68 -25.05 2.62
CA ARG A 12 3.62 -26.50 2.89
C ARG A 12 3.66 -27.32 1.60
N LYS A 13 2.88 -26.94 0.57
CA LYS A 13 2.89 -27.59 -0.75
C LYS A 13 4.26 -27.51 -1.43
N ARG A 14 4.90 -26.34 -1.42
CA ARG A 14 6.28 -26.15 -1.93
C ARG A 14 7.27 -27.03 -1.16
N ARG A 15 7.16 -27.09 0.17
CA ARG A 15 8.01 -27.93 1.03
C ARG A 15 7.84 -29.43 0.73
N ALA A 16 6.61 -29.90 0.52
CA ALA A 16 6.33 -31.28 0.15
C ALA A 16 6.96 -31.64 -1.20
N THR A 17 6.82 -30.76 -2.19
CA THR A 17 7.43 -30.92 -3.54
C THR A 17 8.95 -31.03 -3.45
N ILE A 18 9.60 -30.16 -2.68
CA ILE A 18 11.06 -30.20 -2.48
C ILE A 18 11.49 -31.50 -1.80
N LYS A 19 10.76 -31.96 -0.76
CA LYS A 19 11.03 -33.24 -0.09
C LYS A 19 10.92 -34.40 -1.07
N HIS A 20 9.88 -34.43 -1.90
CA HIS A 20 9.70 -35.47 -2.91
C HIS A 20 10.84 -35.50 -3.94
N LYS A 21 11.21 -34.35 -4.52
CA LYS A 21 12.35 -34.24 -5.45
C LYS A 21 13.67 -34.70 -4.82
N ARG A 22 13.91 -34.40 -3.54
CA ARG A 22 15.12 -34.85 -2.82
C ARG A 22 15.17 -36.36 -2.63
N LYS A 23 14.02 -37.01 -2.37
CA LYS A 23 13.94 -38.47 -2.28
C LYS A 23 14.34 -39.14 -3.60
N LEU A 24 13.82 -38.62 -4.72
CA LEU A 24 14.12 -39.15 -6.06
C LEU A 24 15.60 -39.03 -6.46
N ARG A 25 16.33 -38.04 -5.92
CA ARG A 25 17.73 -37.78 -6.31
C ARG A 25 18.73 -38.82 -5.81
N GLY A 26 18.36 -39.70 -4.87
CA GLY A 26 19.22 -40.78 -4.33
C GLY A 26 20.48 -40.33 -3.54
N LYS A 27 20.82 -39.04 -3.52
CA LYS A 27 21.98 -38.48 -2.81
C LYS A 27 21.59 -37.90 -1.46
N LYS A 28 22.37 -38.20 -0.41
CA LYS A 28 22.18 -37.63 0.94
C LYS A 28 22.30 -36.10 0.88
N ALA A 29 21.21 -35.40 1.19
CA ALA A 29 21.15 -33.93 1.18
C ALA A 29 21.18 -33.38 2.61
N LYS A 30 21.78 -32.20 2.80
CA LYS A 30 21.72 -31.48 4.09
C LYS A 30 20.25 -31.24 4.50
N PRO A 31 19.91 -31.29 5.81
CA PRO A 31 18.56 -31.01 6.30
C PRO A 31 18.01 -29.67 5.79
N LEU A 32 16.71 -29.61 5.54
CA LEU A 32 16.05 -28.34 5.19
C LEU A 32 15.88 -27.48 6.46
N PRO A 33 16.09 -26.14 6.37
CA PRO A 33 15.84 -25.26 7.49
C PRO A 33 14.37 -25.32 7.95
N PRO A 34 14.05 -24.92 9.20
CA PRO A 34 12.67 -24.86 9.68
C PRO A 34 11.76 -24.10 8.72
N LEU A 35 10.51 -24.57 8.57
CA LEU A 35 9.54 -23.88 7.73
C LEU A 35 9.10 -22.60 8.43
N ARG A 36 9.35 -21.45 7.82
CA ARG A 36 8.86 -20.16 8.33
C ARG A 36 7.35 -20.05 8.09
N PRO A 37 6.57 -19.52 9.04
CA PRO A 37 5.14 -19.25 8.84
C PRO A 37 4.89 -18.45 7.57
N GLY A 38 3.87 -18.85 6.81
CA GLY A 38 3.29 -18.13 5.70
C GLY A 38 2.25 -17.11 6.15
N ALA A 39 1.70 -16.40 5.18
CA ALA A 39 0.53 -15.57 5.44
C ALA A 39 -0.71 -16.46 5.67
N ASP A 40 -1.62 -15.94 6.47
CA ASP A 40 -3.00 -16.41 6.64
C ASP A 40 -3.86 -16.18 5.38
N GLN A 41 -3.58 -15.12 4.62
CA GLN A 41 -4.32 -14.75 3.41
C GLN A 41 -3.39 -14.61 2.19
N ALA A 42 -3.92 -14.93 1.00
CA ALA A 42 -3.19 -14.84 -0.26
C ALA A 42 -2.97 -13.40 -0.73
N PHE A 43 -3.81 -12.47 -0.27
CA PHE A 43 -3.66 -11.04 -0.52
C PHE A 43 -3.90 -10.29 0.78
N LYS A 44 -3.13 -9.21 0.98
CA LYS A 44 -3.37 -8.28 2.08
C LYS A 44 -3.36 -6.85 1.62
N GLU A 45 -4.18 -6.07 2.29
CA GLU A 45 -4.25 -4.64 2.05
C GLU A 45 -3.02 -3.94 2.64
N PHE A 46 -2.35 -3.15 1.82
CA PHE A 46 -1.30 -2.22 2.22
C PHE A 46 -1.76 -0.80 1.98
N LYS A 47 -1.46 0.07 2.94
CA LYS A 47 -1.57 1.53 2.80
C LYS A 47 -0.21 2.05 2.33
N LEU A 48 -0.18 2.82 1.25
CA LEU A 48 1.02 3.46 0.76
C LEU A 48 1.04 4.93 1.15
N VAL A 49 2.23 5.41 1.50
CA VAL A 49 2.52 6.82 1.71
C VAL A 49 3.70 7.17 0.82
N VAL A 50 3.50 8.16 -0.05
CA VAL A 50 4.50 8.59 -1.02
C VAL A 50 4.77 10.09 -0.84
N TYR A 51 6.04 10.44 -0.72
CA TYR A 51 6.52 11.83 -0.79
C TYR A 51 7.37 11.97 -2.03
N TYR A 52 7.18 13.05 -2.77
CA TYR A 52 7.99 13.37 -3.94
C TYR A 52 8.07 14.89 -4.11
N ASP A 53 9.17 15.36 -4.71
CA ASP A 53 9.26 16.75 -5.18
C ASP A 53 8.57 16.92 -6.54
N ASP A 54 8.27 18.16 -6.94
CA ASP A 54 7.59 18.47 -8.21
C ASP A 54 8.30 17.86 -9.43
N THR A 55 9.63 17.89 -9.45
CA THR A 55 10.45 17.28 -10.52
C THR A 55 10.46 15.75 -10.51
N ARG A 56 9.93 15.13 -9.44
CA ARG A 56 9.94 13.70 -9.11
C ARG A 56 11.33 13.08 -9.04
N ARG A 57 12.37 13.89 -8.80
CA ARG A 57 13.76 13.40 -8.71
C ARG A 57 14.02 12.72 -7.36
N HIS A 58 13.47 13.28 -6.29
CA HIS A 58 13.51 12.66 -4.97
C HIS A 58 12.14 12.09 -4.66
N ARG A 59 12.11 10.81 -4.28
CA ARG A 59 10.89 10.12 -3.90
C ARG A 59 11.15 9.17 -2.75
N LEU A 60 10.29 9.25 -1.73
CA LEU A 60 10.21 8.30 -0.65
C LEU A 60 8.89 7.54 -0.77
N VAL A 61 8.95 6.21 -0.79
CA VAL A 61 7.78 5.34 -0.79
C VAL A 61 7.87 4.46 0.45
N GLU A 62 6.85 4.54 1.31
CA GLU A 62 6.70 3.61 2.42
C GLU A 62 5.32 2.96 2.40
N GLY A 63 5.28 1.69 2.80
CA GLY A 63 4.05 0.91 2.88
C GLY A 63 3.81 0.40 4.30
N SER A 64 2.55 0.37 4.72
CA SER A 64 2.11 -0.24 5.96
C SER A 64 1.14 -1.37 5.67
N GLN A 65 1.43 -2.56 6.18
CA GLN A 65 0.47 -3.67 6.28
C GLN A 65 -0.50 -3.47 7.46
N GLY A 66 -0.24 -2.49 8.34
CA GLY A 66 -1.09 -2.17 9.46
C GLY A 66 -2.40 -1.48 9.04
N ASP A 67 -3.14 -1.04 10.04
CA ASP A 67 -4.35 -0.24 9.85
C ASP A 67 -4.04 1.21 9.46
N HIS A 68 -5.10 2.02 9.38
CA HIS A 68 -5.03 3.44 9.06
C HIS A 68 -4.28 4.25 10.14
N GLU A 69 -4.26 3.81 11.40
CA GLU A 69 -3.49 4.45 12.47
C GLU A 69 -1.99 4.23 12.28
N ALA A 70 -1.59 3.01 11.92
CA ALA A 70 -0.20 2.72 11.56
C ALA A 70 0.25 3.53 10.34
N ALA A 71 -0.62 3.70 9.34
CA ALA A 71 -0.37 4.55 8.19
C ALA A 71 -0.26 6.04 8.58
N GLY A 72 -1.13 6.56 9.44
CA GLY A 72 -1.02 7.94 9.93
C GLY A 72 0.30 8.23 10.65
N ARG A 73 0.72 7.33 11.55
CA ARG A 73 2.04 7.43 12.22
C ARG A 73 3.19 7.37 11.21
N LEU A 74 3.04 6.59 10.15
CA LEU A 74 4.00 6.51 9.04
C LEU A 74 4.16 7.87 8.37
N MET A 75 3.04 8.49 7.98
CA MET A 75 3.01 9.82 7.36
C MET A 75 3.72 10.85 8.24
N ARG A 76 3.36 10.94 9.53
CA ARG A 76 3.99 11.92 10.45
C ARG A 76 5.48 11.72 10.56
N ARG A 77 5.92 10.48 10.77
CA ARG A 77 7.34 10.16 10.95
C ARG A 77 8.15 10.59 9.73
N GLN A 78 7.65 10.32 8.52
CA GLN A 78 8.38 10.67 7.30
C GLN A 78 8.31 12.18 7.00
N ALA A 79 7.18 12.83 7.25
CA ALA A 79 7.08 14.29 7.15
C ALA A 79 8.13 15.00 8.01
N VAL A 80 8.34 14.54 9.26
CA VAL A 80 9.41 15.08 10.13
C VAL A 80 10.80 14.83 9.56
N ARG A 81 11.07 13.60 9.12
CA ARG A 81 12.40 13.22 8.59
C ARG A 81 12.77 14.01 7.34
N LEU A 82 11.79 14.28 6.49
CA LEU A 82 11.96 15.05 5.26
C LEU A 82 11.97 16.57 5.51
N ARG A 83 11.71 17.03 6.74
CA ARG A 83 11.51 18.46 7.06
C ARG A 83 10.45 19.07 6.14
N LEU A 84 9.33 18.35 5.96
CA LEU A 84 8.25 18.74 5.05
C LEU A 84 7.69 20.13 5.39
N ASP A 85 7.76 20.53 6.65
CA ASP A 85 7.38 21.86 7.12
C ASP A 85 8.18 23.02 6.48
N LEU A 86 9.36 22.74 5.94
CA LEU A 86 10.21 23.73 5.28
C LEU A 86 10.05 23.79 3.75
N ALA A 87 9.22 22.92 3.17
CA ALA A 87 8.95 22.98 1.74
C ALA A 87 8.09 24.20 1.39
N ASP A 88 8.31 24.80 0.21
CA ASP A 88 7.57 25.97 -0.25
C ASP A 88 6.07 25.66 -0.39
N GLU A 89 5.75 24.49 -0.98
CA GLU A 89 4.38 24.02 -1.18
C GLU A 89 4.26 22.54 -0.77
N LYS A 90 3.18 22.21 -0.04
CA LYS A 90 2.93 20.86 0.51
C LYS A 90 1.51 20.40 0.19
N ILE A 91 1.34 19.70 -0.94
CA ILE A 91 0.04 19.20 -1.37
C ILE A 91 -0.09 17.70 -1.08
N GLY A 92 -1.12 17.31 -0.34
CA GLY A 92 -1.51 15.91 -0.19
C GLY A 92 -2.49 15.50 -1.29
N ILE A 93 -2.20 14.43 -2.03
CA ILE A 93 -3.09 13.84 -3.02
C ILE A 93 -3.52 12.45 -2.54
N VAL A 94 -4.83 12.21 -2.41
CA VAL A 94 -5.38 11.04 -1.71
C VAL A 94 -6.49 10.35 -2.49
N ASP A 95 -6.77 9.09 -2.14
CA ASP A 95 -7.81 8.25 -2.78
C ASP A 95 -9.25 8.55 -2.29
N GLY A 96 -9.44 9.57 -1.46
CA GLY A 96 -10.74 9.95 -0.93
C GLY A 96 -11.23 9.09 0.24
N ALA A 97 -10.46 8.10 0.70
CA ALA A 97 -10.86 7.30 1.84
C ALA A 97 -11.04 8.20 3.10
N PRO A 98 -12.19 8.15 3.80
CA PRO A 98 -12.51 9.11 4.87
C PRO A 98 -11.51 9.13 6.03
N TRP A 99 -10.77 8.04 6.25
CA TRP A 99 -9.77 7.95 7.31
C TRP A 99 -8.54 8.82 7.04
N ILE A 100 -8.21 9.11 5.78
CA ILE A 100 -6.98 9.85 5.44
C ILE A 100 -7.06 11.28 5.96
N ARG A 101 -8.18 11.97 5.69
CA ARG A 101 -8.39 13.34 6.20
C ARG A 101 -8.33 13.39 7.73
N LYS A 102 -8.88 12.37 8.41
CA LYS A 102 -8.80 12.25 9.88
C LYS A 102 -7.36 12.07 10.35
N GLN A 103 -6.57 11.26 9.66
CA GLN A 103 -5.16 11.07 10.00
C GLN A 103 -4.31 12.30 9.70
N VAL A 104 -4.53 13.01 8.59
CA VAL A 104 -3.87 14.29 8.30
C VAL A 104 -4.05 15.28 9.45
N ALA A 105 -5.30 15.46 9.90
CA ALA A 105 -5.62 16.34 11.02
C ALA A 105 -5.03 15.83 12.35
N ARG A 106 -5.26 14.55 12.69
CA ARG A 106 -4.79 13.95 13.95
C ARG A 106 -3.27 13.98 14.10
N GLN A 107 -2.55 13.78 12.99
CA GLN A 107 -1.10 13.75 12.98
C GLN A 107 -0.48 15.14 12.83
N ASN A 108 -1.30 16.19 12.67
CA ASN A 108 -0.88 17.57 12.42
C ASN A 108 0.14 17.65 11.28
N LEU A 109 -0.19 17.06 10.12
CA LEU A 109 0.69 17.12 8.96
C LEU A 109 0.72 18.54 8.38
N PRO A 110 1.92 19.07 8.05
CA PRO A 110 2.06 20.42 7.52
C PRO A 110 1.74 20.42 6.03
N LEU A 111 0.46 20.27 5.67
CA LEU A 111 -0.02 20.37 4.30
C LEU A 111 -0.73 21.69 4.09
N ASP A 112 -0.49 22.35 2.95
CA ASP A 112 -1.20 23.57 2.55
C ASP A 112 -2.56 23.22 1.94
N ALA A 113 -2.65 22.06 1.27
CA ALA A 113 -3.89 21.57 0.67
C ALA A 113 -3.95 20.05 0.67
N LEU A 114 -5.18 19.53 0.61
CA LEU A 114 -5.49 18.10 0.49
C LEU A 114 -6.47 17.91 -0.67
N GLY A 115 -6.00 17.34 -1.76
CA GLY A 115 -6.76 17.06 -2.98
C GLY A 115 -7.11 15.59 -3.13
N LEU A 116 -8.21 15.34 -3.85
CA LEU A 116 -8.56 14.01 -4.34
C LEU A 116 -7.72 13.70 -5.58
N ASP A 117 -7.23 12.47 -5.70
CA ASP A 117 -6.51 12.08 -6.91
C ASP A 117 -7.42 12.07 -8.14
N PHE A 118 -6.80 12.17 -9.31
CA PHE A 118 -7.52 12.26 -10.58
C PHE A 118 -8.46 11.07 -10.82
N TYR A 119 -8.05 9.87 -10.42
CA TYR A 119 -8.83 8.66 -10.65
C TYR A 119 -10.15 8.71 -9.89
N HIS A 120 -10.11 8.98 -8.59
CA HIS A 120 -11.31 9.04 -7.75
C HIS A 120 -12.14 10.31 -8.05
N LEU A 121 -11.50 11.40 -8.46
CA LEU A 121 -12.23 12.57 -8.95
C LEU A 121 -13.01 12.25 -10.22
N ALA A 122 -12.39 11.55 -11.18
CA ALA A 122 -13.05 11.13 -12.41
C ALA A 122 -14.23 10.19 -12.12
N GLU A 123 -14.11 9.27 -11.14
CA GLU A 123 -15.23 8.42 -10.72
C GLU A 123 -16.43 9.24 -10.25
N HIS A 124 -16.23 10.27 -9.43
CA HIS A 124 -17.30 11.16 -9.00
C HIS A 124 -17.89 11.98 -10.15
N VAL A 125 -17.06 12.49 -11.05
CA VAL A 125 -17.52 13.22 -12.24
C VAL A 125 -18.37 12.33 -13.13
N HIS A 126 -17.92 11.10 -13.40
CA HIS A 126 -18.68 10.14 -14.20
C HIS A 126 -19.98 9.69 -13.51
N ALA A 127 -19.96 9.52 -12.18
CA ALA A 127 -21.17 9.22 -11.42
C ALA A 127 -22.19 10.37 -11.51
N ALA A 128 -21.75 11.62 -11.34
CA ALA A 128 -22.62 12.79 -11.48
C ALA A 128 -23.18 12.90 -12.90
N ARG A 129 -22.34 12.71 -13.94
CA ARG A 129 -22.77 12.70 -15.34
C ARG A 129 -23.89 11.68 -15.56
N ARG A 130 -23.74 10.43 -15.11
CA ARG A 130 -24.76 9.38 -15.26
C ARG A 130 -26.10 9.76 -14.62
N VAL A 131 -26.05 10.42 -13.45
CA VAL A 131 -27.28 10.88 -12.76
C VAL A 131 -27.97 11.99 -13.55
N VAL A 132 -27.21 12.89 -14.19
CA VAL A 132 -27.75 14.06 -14.89
C VAL A 132 -28.23 13.71 -16.31
N PHE A 133 -27.47 12.91 -17.05
CA PHE A 133 -27.67 12.67 -18.49
C PHE A 133 -28.09 11.23 -18.84
N GLY A 134 -28.10 10.30 -17.87
CA GLY A 134 -28.35 8.88 -18.12
C GLY A 134 -27.09 8.08 -18.46
N GLU A 135 -27.23 6.76 -18.62
CA GLU A 135 -26.09 5.84 -18.84
C GLU A 135 -25.64 5.75 -20.30
N ASP A 136 -26.53 6.08 -21.25
CA ASP A 136 -26.35 5.82 -22.70
C ASP A 136 -25.65 6.93 -23.48
N ASP A 137 -25.50 8.12 -22.89
CA ASP A 137 -24.66 9.15 -23.49
C ASP A 137 -23.21 8.73 -23.26
N ALA A 138 -22.53 8.22 -24.28
CA ALA A 138 -21.09 7.94 -24.31
C ALA A 138 -20.41 8.89 -25.28
#